data_AF-A0A6G4ZQY6-F1
#
_entry.id   AF-A0A6G4ZQY6-F1
#
_cell.length_a   1.000
_cell.length_b   1.000
_cell.length_c   1.000
_cell.angle_alpha   90.00
_cell.angle_beta   90.00
_cell.angle_gamma   90.00
#
_symmetry.space_group_name_H-M   'P 1'
#
loop_
_entity.id
_entity.type
_entity.pdbx_description
1 polymer ?
#
loop_
_entity_poly.entity_id
_entity_poly.type
_entity_poly.pdbx_seq_one_letter_code
_entity_poly.pdbx_strand_id
1 'polypeptide(L)'
;MKSYTLRKSKKILIAVYQLWRRKKKRLLPAQISEIQNDLRTLQEEIGKKNRDGANYIAHKCIDYGTGILKKSGLEQVRDFIFALLFALVFAFLIRQMWFELYEIPTGSMRPTLKEKDRLIVSKTDFGINIPFTTKHFYFDPSHVLRSGIFVFTVENMDVQDPDTLYFWIFPGKKQFVKRMMGRPGDTVYFYGGLLYAIDSNGKDISDQYQLKDLAKIDHIPFIHFDGDVAVGEPFRSSAGNAYRMAVIHQMNEPVARLTAVGNNRFEGEMLPLPQIHNRNAPPVKNYSDLWGIGNYAIARIVPKEEIRSFADRNGIALEEGKYYLELKHHPDLKHLELARDFRGRIRPQFILNTSIIPLDETHLKALFENIYTGRFVVKNGYAMRYQLGGQKTTATHYLTRFDGVPDGTYEFYYGKGYEIKWGGITKELPPNHPLMRYSVDWVRKLFNYGIDFDRRLAFGPHFETSRYAYFRDGDLYLMGAPIFKKGDPVLEAFGAKEKERQNSANPQNPYQAFIDSGPPLDKNGQLDVEKIRTFGLLIPPKSYLALGDNYAMSGDSRVFGFVPQGNLRGGPSFIFWPPGHRFGIPNQPSYPWLTFSNVFIWVIAFICFGIWYVIHRRHHTLPLKDL
;
A
#
# COMPACT_ATOMS: atom_id res chain seq x y z
N MET A 1 7.01 53.72 35.32
CA MET A 1 6.16 53.15 34.24
C MET A 1 7.04 52.65 33.10
N LYS A 2 6.70 51.53 32.45
CA LYS A 2 7.43 51.09 31.24
C LYS A 2 7.19 52.12 30.11
N SER A 3 8.25 52.61 29.47
CA SER A 3 8.16 53.52 28.32
C SER A 3 7.67 52.77 27.06
N TYR A 4 6.63 53.29 26.41
CA TYR A 4 6.12 52.76 25.15
C TYR A 4 6.77 53.42 23.94
N THR A 5 7.00 52.63 22.89
CA THR A 5 7.42 53.14 21.58
C THR A 5 6.21 53.67 20.82
N LEU A 6 6.40 54.57 19.85
CA LEU A 6 5.33 55.06 18.98
C LEU A 6 4.54 53.91 18.31
N ARG A 7 5.23 52.82 17.93
CA ARG A 7 4.58 51.61 17.40
C ARG A 7 3.66 50.94 18.44
N LYS A 8 4.07 50.90 19.70
CA LYS A 8 3.26 50.34 20.80
C LYS A 8 2.08 51.25 21.14
N SER A 9 2.28 52.57 21.24
CA SER A 9 1.20 53.56 21.43
C SER A 9 0.17 53.49 20.30
N LYS A 10 0.60 53.35 19.05
CA LYS A 10 -0.30 53.12 17.90
C LYS A 10 -1.12 51.83 18.03
N LYS A 11 -0.51 50.72 18.46
CA LYS A 11 -1.24 49.47 18.70
C LYS A 11 -2.29 49.63 19.82
N ILE A 12 -1.96 50.37 20.87
CA ILE A 12 -2.88 50.67 21.99
C ILE A 12 -4.05 51.53 21.50
N LEU A 13 -3.77 52.63 20.80
CA LEU A 13 -4.78 53.50 20.19
C LEU A 13 -5.82 52.68 19.39
N ILE A 14 -5.35 51.84 18.48
CA ILE A 14 -6.20 51.00 17.63
C ILE A 14 -7.03 50.02 18.47
N ALA A 15 -6.39 49.34 19.43
CA ALA A 15 -7.07 48.35 20.26
C ALA A 15 -8.18 48.97 21.13
N VAL A 16 -7.90 50.10 21.77
CA VAL A 16 -8.84 50.81 22.64
C VAL A 16 -9.94 51.46 21.80
N TYR A 17 -9.61 52.06 20.66
CA TYR A 17 -10.60 52.60 19.71
C TYR A 17 -11.57 51.52 19.22
N GLN A 18 -11.09 50.32 18.86
CA GLN A 18 -11.96 49.22 18.44
C GLN A 18 -12.89 48.74 19.56
N LEU A 19 -12.40 48.68 20.80
CA LEU A 19 -13.22 48.36 21.98
C LEU A 19 -14.26 49.44 22.24
N TRP A 20 -13.87 50.71 22.22
CA TRP A 20 -14.77 51.86 22.37
C TRP A 20 -15.85 51.84 21.30
N ARG A 21 -15.49 51.69 20.02
CA ARG A 21 -16.47 51.63 18.91
C ARG A 21 -17.50 50.52 19.07
N ARG A 22 -17.08 49.34 19.55
CA ARG A 22 -17.99 48.20 19.81
C ARG A 22 -18.90 48.44 21.02
N LYS A 23 -18.43 49.17 22.04
CA LYS A 23 -19.12 49.35 23.33
C LYS A 23 -19.77 50.72 23.52
N LYS A 24 -19.57 51.67 22.60
CA LYS A 24 -20.06 53.06 22.68
C LYS A 24 -21.53 53.17 23.07
N LYS A 25 -22.39 52.28 22.56
CA LYS A 25 -23.84 52.27 22.86
C LYS A 25 -24.19 51.91 24.32
N ARG A 26 -23.25 51.38 25.09
CA ARG A 26 -23.43 50.98 26.50
C ARG A 26 -22.79 51.96 27.49
N LEU A 27 -22.20 53.05 26.99
CA LEU A 27 -21.48 54.05 27.81
C LEU A 27 -22.35 55.27 28.06
N LEU A 28 -22.11 55.96 29.18
CA LEU A 28 -22.72 57.25 29.46
C LEU A 28 -22.16 58.32 28.49
N PRO A 29 -22.94 59.35 28.13
CA PRO A 29 -22.48 60.42 27.23
C PRO A 29 -21.16 61.07 27.64
N ALA A 30 -20.94 61.28 28.95
CA ALA A 30 -19.70 61.84 29.49
C ALA A 30 -18.48 60.93 29.22
N GLN A 31 -18.63 59.62 29.42
CA GLN A 31 -17.57 58.63 29.17
C GLN A 31 -17.25 58.52 27.67
N ILE A 32 -18.25 58.68 26.80
CA ILE A 32 -18.06 58.67 25.35
C ILE A 32 -17.16 59.83 24.94
N SER A 33 -17.48 61.06 25.39
CA SER A 33 -16.72 62.26 25.07
C SER A 33 -15.30 62.22 25.63
N GLU A 34 -15.12 61.74 26.87
CA GLU A 34 -13.81 61.62 27.50
C GLU A 34 -12.89 60.66 26.74
N ILE A 35 -13.35 59.43 26.49
CA ILE A 35 -12.57 58.41 25.77
C ILE A 35 -12.28 58.86 24.33
N GLN A 36 -13.24 59.52 23.67
CA GLN A 36 -13.05 60.05 22.32
C GLN A 36 -11.96 61.13 22.28
N ASN A 37 -11.94 62.04 23.26
CA ASN A 37 -10.95 63.11 23.33
C ASN A 37 -9.53 62.58 23.60
N ASP A 38 -9.39 61.58 24.48
CA ASP A 38 -8.10 60.97 24.77
C ASP A 38 -7.59 60.12 23.59
N LEU A 39 -8.47 59.41 22.88
CA LEU A 39 -8.10 58.69 21.65
C LEU A 39 -7.63 59.67 20.56
N ARG A 40 -8.29 60.83 20.43
CA ARG A 40 -7.88 61.89 19.51
C ARG A 40 -6.52 62.47 19.89
N THR A 41 -6.32 62.83 21.17
CA THR A 41 -5.04 63.33 21.68
C THR A 41 -3.90 62.34 21.45
N LEU A 42 -4.11 61.05 21.77
CA LEU A 42 -3.11 60.00 21.54
C LEU A 42 -2.72 59.92 20.07
N GLN A 43 -3.69 60.07 19.19
CA GLN A 43 -3.48 60.02 17.76
C GLN A 43 -2.70 61.23 17.22
N GLU A 44 -2.99 62.43 17.71
CA GLU A 44 -2.25 63.67 17.38
C GLU A 44 -0.79 63.57 17.82
N GLU A 45 -0.53 63.09 19.03
CA GLU A 45 0.84 62.91 19.55
C GLU A 45 1.63 61.86 18.75
N ILE A 46 0.98 60.78 18.32
CA ILE A 46 1.59 59.81 17.38
C ILE A 46 1.89 60.46 16.02
N GLY A 47 0.99 61.30 15.51
CA GLY A 47 1.16 62.03 14.25
C GLY A 47 2.34 63.01 14.28
N LYS A 48 2.49 63.74 15.40
CA LYS A 48 3.62 64.64 15.67
C LYS A 48 4.94 63.91 15.97
N LYS A 49 4.93 62.56 16.02
CA LYS A 49 6.05 61.72 16.46
C LYS A 49 6.54 62.06 17.88
N ASN A 50 5.69 62.66 18.73
CA ASN A 50 6.02 62.95 20.11
C ASN A 50 5.88 61.67 20.96
N ARG A 51 7.02 61.06 21.29
CA ARG A 51 7.05 59.80 22.04
C ARG A 51 6.53 59.95 23.46
N ASP A 52 6.89 61.03 24.15
CA ASP A 52 6.58 61.19 25.58
C ASP A 52 5.10 61.50 25.80
N GLY A 53 4.55 62.40 24.96
CA GLY A 53 3.10 62.66 24.92
C GLY A 53 2.29 61.43 24.55
N ALA A 54 2.70 60.69 23.51
CA ALA A 54 2.03 59.46 23.10
C ALA A 54 2.18 58.31 24.13
N ASN A 55 3.25 58.29 24.93
CA ASN A 55 3.41 57.33 26.01
C ASN A 55 2.44 57.63 27.16
N TYR A 56 2.35 58.89 27.59
CA TYR A 56 1.46 59.31 28.67
C TYR A 56 -0.01 58.98 28.38
N ILE A 57 -0.53 59.43 27.23
CA ILE A 57 -1.94 59.20 26.87
C ILE A 57 -2.21 57.72 26.58
N ALA A 58 -1.23 56.95 26.09
CA ALA A 58 -1.40 55.52 25.85
C ALA A 58 -1.64 54.73 27.14
N HIS A 59 -0.98 55.08 28.25
CA HIS A 59 -1.26 54.46 29.55
C HIS A 59 -2.68 54.77 30.03
N LYS A 60 -3.10 56.04 29.94
CA LYS A 60 -4.49 56.44 30.24
C LYS A 60 -5.51 55.67 29.39
N CYS A 61 -5.24 55.46 28.10
CA CYS A 61 -6.10 54.68 27.22
C CYS A 61 -6.17 53.19 27.58
N ILE A 62 -5.10 52.61 28.14
CA ILE A 62 -5.12 51.22 28.62
C ILE A 62 -6.09 51.07 29.80
N ASP A 63 -6.15 52.05 30.69
CA ASP A 63 -7.04 52.01 31.86
C ASP A 63 -8.51 51.95 31.45
N TYR A 64 -8.89 52.67 30.37
CA TYR A 64 -10.21 52.50 29.76
C TYR A 64 -10.42 51.07 29.23
N GLY A 65 -9.39 50.47 28.63
CA GLY A 65 -9.42 49.10 28.12
C GLY A 65 -9.57 48.02 29.20
N THR A 66 -8.97 48.22 30.37
CA THR A 66 -8.97 47.26 31.50
C THR A 66 -10.11 47.48 32.48
N GLY A 67 -10.69 48.69 32.52
CA GLY A 67 -11.86 49.05 33.32
C GLY A 67 -13.14 49.09 32.49
N ILE A 68 -13.49 50.28 32.01
CA ILE A 68 -14.81 50.60 31.42
C ILE A 68 -15.11 49.78 30.14
N LEU A 69 -14.08 49.50 29.33
CA LEU A 69 -14.20 48.80 28.05
C LEU A 69 -13.83 47.30 28.16
N LYS A 70 -13.55 46.79 29.37
CA LYS A 70 -13.09 45.42 29.61
C LYS A 70 -13.99 44.40 28.92
N LYS A 71 -13.40 43.47 28.17
CA LYS A 71 -14.16 42.37 27.54
C LYS A 71 -14.84 41.53 28.62
N SER A 72 -16.14 41.26 28.46
CA SER A 72 -16.85 40.34 29.37
C SER A 72 -16.31 38.92 29.23
N GLY A 73 -16.50 38.06 30.24
CA GLY A 73 -16.09 36.65 30.15
C GLY A 73 -16.69 35.94 28.94
N LEU A 74 -17.97 36.20 28.64
CA LEU A 74 -18.66 35.69 27.46
C LEU A 74 -18.02 36.16 26.14
N GLU A 75 -17.61 37.43 26.05
CA GLU A 75 -16.92 37.96 24.85
C GLU A 75 -15.56 37.28 24.63
N GLN A 76 -14.81 37.01 25.71
CA GLN A 76 -13.52 36.32 25.63
C GLN A 76 -13.68 34.87 25.18
N VAL A 77 -14.64 34.15 25.78
CA VAL A 77 -14.98 32.77 25.39
C VAL A 77 -15.44 32.71 23.93
N ARG A 78 -16.30 33.63 23.51
CA ARG A 78 -16.76 33.72 22.12
C ARG A 78 -15.61 33.97 21.14
N ASP A 79 -14.74 34.93 21.44
CA ASP A 79 -13.57 35.23 20.58
C ASP A 79 -12.63 34.02 20.49
N PHE A 80 -12.43 33.27 21.59
CA PHE A 80 -11.66 32.03 21.61
C PHE A 80 -12.31 30.93 20.76
N ILE A 81 -13.62 30.70 20.91
CA ILE A 81 -14.38 29.71 20.13
C ILE A 81 -14.30 30.03 18.64
N PHE A 82 -14.46 31.30 18.24
CA PHE A 82 -14.33 31.69 16.83
C PHE A 82 -12.93 31.46 16.28
N ALA A 83 -11.89 31.77 17.05
CA ALA A 83 -10.51 31.51 16.63
C ALA A 83 -10.24 30.00 16.47
N LEU A 84 -10.74 29.19 17.40
CA LEU A 84 -10.63 27.74 17.34
C LEU A 84 -11.38 27.17 16.14
N LEU A 85 -12.63 27.57 15.92
CA LEU A 85 -13.43 27.14 14.78
C LEU A 85 -12.78 27.53 13.45
N PHE A 86 -12.26 28.75 13.35
CA PHE A 86 -11.53 29.21 12.18
C PHE A 86 -10.27 28.35 11.92
N ALA A 87 -9.47 28.08 12.96
CA ALA A 87 -8.29 27.23 12.85
C ALA A 87 -8.64 25.80 12.43
N LEU A 88 -9.74 25.23 12.96
CA LEU A 88 -10.24 23.90 12.58
C LEU A 88 -10.69 23.85 11.12
N VAL A 89 -11.46 24.83 10.66
CA VAL A 89 -11.88 24.93 9.25
C VAL A 89 -10.68 25.06 8.33
N PHE A 90 -9.70 25.90 8.69
CA PHE A 90 -8.50 26.08 7.89
C PHE A 90 -7.63 24.81 7.85
N ALA A 91 -7.42 24.15 9.00
CA ALA A 91 -6.72 22.86 9.07
C ALA A 91 -7.44 21.79 8.26
N PHE A 92 -8.77 21.77 8.29
CA PHE A 92 -9.60 20.87 7.48
C PHE A 92 -9.40 21.13 5.97
N LEU A 93 -9.43 22.39 5.53
CA LEU A 93 -9.22 22.75 4.12
C LEU A 93 -7.82 22.36 3.63
N ILE A 94 -6.76 22.65 4.42
CA ILE A 94 -5.39 22.22 4.09
C ILE A 94 -5.34 20.70 3.94
N ARG A 95 -5.89 19.98 4.93
CA ARG A 95 -5.86 18.51 4.94
C ARG A 95 -6.59 17.91 3.73
N GLN A 96 -7.72 18.50 3.35
CA GLN A 96 -8.55 17.98 2.27
C GLN A 96 -8.02 18.33 0.88
N MET A 97 -7.40 19.50 0.72
CA MET A 97 -7.05 20.04 -0.60
C MET A 97 -5.55 20.06 -0.90
N TRP A 98 -4.69 20.22 0.11
CA TRP A 98 -3.27 20.48 -0.11
C TRP A 98 -2.37 19.30 0.28
N PHE A 99 -2.35 18.93 1.56
CA PHE A 99 -1.55 17.79 2.02
C PHE A 99 -2.10 17.20 3.31
N GLU A 100 -1.81 15.94 3.57
CA GLU A 100 -2.07 15.32 4.87
C GLU A 100 -0.85 14.58 5.41
N LEU A 101 -0.79 14.46 6.74
CA LEU A 101 0.15 13.56 7.40
C LEU A 101 -0.49 12.16 7.47
N TYR A 102 0.27 11.16 7.04
CA TYR A 102 -0.17 9.77 6.96
C TYR A 102 0.86 8.86 7.65
N GLU A 103 0.40 7.86 8.41
CA GLU A 103 1.24 6.85 9.06
C GLU A 103 1.01 5.50 8.39
N ILE A 104 2.07 4.82 7.97
CA ILE A 104 1.98 3.53 7.28
C ILE A 104 1.62 2.42 8.28
N PRO A 105 0.46 1.76 8.12
CA PRO A 105 0.00 0.80 9.11
C PRO A 105 0.43 -0.65 8.83
N THR A 106 0.78 -0.98 7.58
CA THR A 106 1.02 -2.36 7.12
C THR A 106 2.30 -2.48 6.31
N GLY A 107 2.90 -3.67 6.31
CA GLY A 107 4.14 -3.99 5.60
C GLY A 107 3.98 -4.32 4.11
N SER A 108 2.88 -3.90 3.47
CA SER A 108 2.57 -4.20 2.06
C SER A 108 3.49 -3.49 1.06
N MET A 109 4.08 -2.36 1.47
CA MET A 109 4.97 -1.53 0.64
C MET A 109 6.46 -1.72 1.00
N ARG A 110 6.81 -2.76 1.77
CA ARG A 110 8.21 -3.04 2.10
C ARG A 110 8.96 -3.46 0.82
N PRO A 111 10.21 -3.04 0.61
CA PRO A 111 11.04 -2.24 1.51
C PRO A 111 10.81 -0.73 1.44
N THR A 112 10.09 -0.25 0.42
CA THR A 112 9.96 1.17 0.08
C THR A 112 9.34 2.01 1.20
N LEU A 113 8.22 1.53 1.75
CA LEU A 113 7.56 2.12 2.92
C LEU A 113 7.36 1.03 3.96
N LYS A 114 7.76 1.31 5.20
CA LYS A 114 7.71 0.38 6.32
C LYS A 114 6.69 0.82 7.35
N GLU A 115 6.22 -0.12 8.16
CA GLU A 115 5.24 0.17 9.21
C GLU A 115 5.82 1.18 10.22
N LYS A 116 5.00 2.17 10.57
CA LYS A 116 5.33 3.39 11.36
C LYS A 116 6.10 4.48 10.63
N ASP A 117 6.34 4.36 9.32
CA ASP A 117 6.80 5.51 8.54
C ASP A 117 5.70 6.58 8.56
N ARG A 118 6.10 7.82 8.82
CA ARG A 118 5.20 8.99 8.73
C ARG A 118 5.61 9.83 7.55
N LEU A 119 4.64 10.07 6.70
CA LEU A 119 4.84 10.71 5.42
C LEU A 119 3.84 11.85 5.20
N ILE A 120 4.24 12.78 4.35
CA ILE A 120 3.38 13.81 3.78
C ILE A 120 2.79 13.22 2.50
N VAL A 121 1.47 13.24 2.39
CA VAL A 121 0.76 12.93 1.14
C VAL A 121 0.33 14.25 0.52
N SER A 122 0.80 14.51 -0.69
CA SER A 122 0.34 15.65 -1.49
C SER A 122 -1.02 15.34 -2.10
N LYS A 123 -2.01 16.20 -1.87
CA LYS A 123 -3.37 16.07 -2.41
C LYS A 123 -3.53 16.70 -3.79
N THR A 124 -2.46 17.27 -4.33
CA THR A 124 -2.45 18.02 -5.59
C THR A 124 -1.70 17.33 -6.73
N ASP A 125 -1.02 16.21 -6.47
CA ASP A 125 -0.19 15.52 -7.48
C ASP A 125 -1.01 15.14 -8.71
N PHE A 126 -2.20 14.58 -8.51
CA PHE A 126 -3.04 14.08 -9.61
C PHE A 126 -4.16 15.04 -10.01
N GLY A 127 -4.51 16.00 -9.16
CA GLY A 127 -5.73 16.78 -9.35
C GLY A 127 -6.14 17.59 -8.13
N ILE A 128 -7.39 18.04 -8.12
CA ILE A 128 -8.04 18.75 -7.02
C ILE A 128 -9.22 17.90 -6.56
N ASN A 129 -9.11 17.32 -5.36
CA ASN A 129 -10.15 16.48 -4.77
C ASN A 129 -11.37 17.32 -4.33
N ILE A 130 -12.58 16.78 -4.50
CA ILE A 130 -13.79 17.34 -3.87
C ILE A 130 -13.90 16.77 -2.44
N PRO A 131 -14.07 17.62 -1.40
CA PRO A 131 -14.28 17.18 -0.03
C PRO A 131 -15.36 16.10 0.12
N PHE A 132 -15.11 15.10 0.97
CA PHE A 132 -16.06 14.03 1.33
C PHE A 132 -16.57 13.13 0.19
N THR A 133 -16.02 13.22 -1.02
CA THR A 133 -16.46 12.39 -2.16
C THR A 133 -15.27 11.83 -2.93
N THR A 134 -15.45 10.80 -3.76
CA THR A 134 -14.48 10.29 -4.76
C THR A 134 -14.36 11.12 -6.01
N LYS A 135 -15.02 12.28 -6.08
CA LYS A 135 -14.96 13.12 -7.27
C LYS A 135 -13.76 14.05 -7.22
N HIS A 136 -13.25 14.36 -8.40
CA HIS A 136 -12.21 15.36 -8.63
C HIS A 136 -12.82 16.57 -9.31
N PHE A 137 -12.53 17.77 -8.80
CA PHE A 137 -12.85 19.01 -9.49
C PHE A 137 -11.99 19.16 -10.76
N TYR A 138 -10.72 18.77 -10.65
CA TYR A 138 -9.77 18.67 -11.76
C TYR A 138 -8.96 17.39 -11.57
N PHE A 139 -8.70 16.65 -12.64
CA PHE A 139 -7.86 15.46 -12.60
C PHE A 139 -7.05 15.36 -13.88
N ASP A 140 -5.75 15.16 -13.73
CA ASP A 140 -4.82 14.97 -14.84
C ASP A 140 -4.28 13.54 -14.83
N PRO A 141 -4.77 12.65 -15.71
CA PRO A 141 -4.28 11.29 -15.78
C PRO A 141 -2.79 11.21 -16.08
N SER A 142 -2.20 12.21 -16.76
CA SER A 142 -0.78 12.23 -17.12
C SER A 142 0.14 12.29 -15.90
N HIS A 143 -0.35 12.82 -14.78
CA HIS A 143 0.39 12.88 -13.53
C HIS A 143 0.34 11.59 -12.70
N VAL A 144 -0.48 10.60 -13.08
CA VAL A 144 -0.40 9.27 -12.46
C VAL A 144 0.71 8.48 -13.14
N LEU A 145 1.93 8.65 -12.62
CA LEU A 145 3.16 8.12 -13.21
C LEU A 145 3.32 6.62 -12.97
N ARG A 146 3.68 5.85 -14.01
CA ARG A 146 4.00 4.41 -13.91
C ARG A 146 5.11 4.22 -12.89
N SER A 147 4.99 3.18 -12.07
CA SER A 147 5.87 2.95 -10.92
C SER A 147 5.81 4.02 -9.82
N GLY A 148 4.92 5.01 -9.92
CA GLY A 148 4.62 5.98 -8.85
C GLY A 148 3.86 5.34 -7.69
N ILE A 149 3.96 5.93 -6.51
CA ILE A 149 3.17 5.50 -5.35
C ILE A 149 1.98 6.45 -5.22
N PHE A 150 0.80 5.89 -4.98
CA PHE A 150 -0.38 6.67 -4.70
C PHE A 150 -1.11 6.19 -3.45
N VAL A 151 -1.83 7.12 -2.83
CA VAL A 151 -2.80 6.91 -1.78
C VAL A 151 -4.19 6.98 -2.40
N PHE A 152 -5.04 6.02 -2.09
CA PHE A 152 -6.40 5.94 -2.60
C PHE A 152 -7.37 5.50 -1.51
N THR A 153 -8.65 5.88 -1.65
CA THR A 153 -9.71 5.37 -0.78
C THR A 153 -10.28 4.05 -1.30
N VAL A 154 -10.75 3.18 -0.41
CA VAL A 154 -11.37 1.90 -0.80
C VAL A 154 -12.89 2.00 -0.99
N GLU A 155 -13.40 3.20 -1.20
CA GLU A 155 -14.84 3.43 -1.40
C GLU A 155 -15.37 2.69 -2.63
N ASN A 156 -16.46 1.93 -2.47
CA ASN A 156 -17.06 1.08 -3.50
C ASN A 156 -16.11 0.04 -4.11
N MET A 157 -15.12 -0.40 -3.33
CA MET A 157 -14.23 -1.50 -3.68
C MET A 157 -14.54 -2.72 -2.82
N ASP A 158 -14.22 -3.91 -3.33
CA ASP A 158 -14.36 -5.16 -2.60
C ASP A 158 -13.19 -5.32 -1.61
N VAL A 159 -13.31 -4.64 -0.46
CA VAL A 159 -12.32 -4.65 0.61
C VAL A 159 -13.04 -4.93 1.91
N GLN A 160 -12.50 -5.87 2.68
CA GLN A 160 -13.04 -6.20 3.99
C GLN A 160 -12.93 -5.02 4.97
N ASP A 161 -14.02 -4.76 5.68
CA ASP A 161 -14.15 -3.67 6.66
C ASP A 161 -13.71 -2.30 6.09
N PRO A 162 -14.34 -1.78 5.03
CA PRO A 162 -13.86 -0.57 4.35
C PRO A 162 -14.09 0.71 5.17
N ASP A 163 -14.96 0.66 6.18
CA ASP A 163 -15.35 1.80 6.99
C ASP A 163 -14.29 2.19 8.03
N THR A 164 -14.21 3.49 8.30
CA THR A 164 -13.36 4.08 9.34
C THR A 164 -13.98 5.37 9.88
N LEU A 165 -13.39 5.94 10.92
CA LEU A 165 -13.83 7.20 11.51
C LEU A 165 -12.78 8.28 11.32
N TYR A 166 -13.14 9.33 10.58
CA TYR A 166 -12.38 10.56 10.45
C TYR A 166 -12.51 11.41 11.73
N PHE A 167 -11.38 11.83 12.30
CA PHE A 167 -11.28 12.45 13.63
C PHE A 167 -12.03 11.68 14.73
N TRP A 168 -12.18 10.36 14.60
CA TRP A 168 -12.92 9.50 15.53
C TRP A 168 -14.43 9.77 15.62
N ILE A 169 -14.99 10.67 14.81
CA ILE A 169 -16.40 11.11 14.93
C ILE A 169 -17.16 11.16 13.60
N PHE A 170 -16.48 11.32 12.46
CA PHE A 170 -17.12 11.40 11.16
C PHE A 170 -16.94 10.07 10.41
N PRO A 171 -17.99 9.50 9.80
CA PRO A 171 -17.83 8.30 8.98
C PRO A 171 -16.95 8.60 7.76
N GLY A 172 -16.07 7.66 7.43
CA GLY A 172 -15.20 7.73 6.28
C GLY A 172 -14.80 6.34 5.79
N LYS A 173 -13.97 6.30 4.76
CA LYS A 173 -13.47 5.05 4.19
C LYS A 173 -11.97 4.93 4.40
N LYS A 174 -11.48 3.70 4.59
CA LYS A 174 -10.04 3.42 4.72
C LYS A 174 -9.30 3.91 3.49
N GLN A 175 -8.03 4.25 3.70
CA GLN A 175 -7.12 4.64 2.63
C GLN A 175 -5.95 3.69 2.57
N PHE A 176 -5.57 3.30 1.36
CA PHE A 176 -4.50 2.36 1.07
C PHE A 176 -3.40 3.09 0.30
N VAL A 177 -2.16 2.61 0.48
CA VAL A 177 -0.98 3.08 -0.26
C VAL A 177 -0.44 1.91 -1.07
N LYS A 178 -0.27 2.10 -2.37
CA LYS A 178 0.21 1.08 -3.33
C LYS A 178 1.03 1.72 -4.45
N ARG A 179 1.80 0.91 -5.16
CA ARG A 179 2.50 1.32 -6.39
C ARG A 179 1.60 1.14 -7.60
N MET A 180 1.60 2.12 -8.49
CA MET A 180 0.88 2.06 -9.75
C MET A 180 1.64 1.21 -10.76
N MET A 181 1.05 0.08 -11.14
CA MET A 181 1.66 -0.89 -12.05
C MET A 181 0.95 -0.93 -13.42
N GLY A 182 -0.12 -0.18 -13.63
CA GLY A 182 -0.82 -0.12 -14.92
C GLY A 182 -1.78 1.07 -14.99
N ARG A 183 -1.70 1.85 -16.09
CA ARG A 183 -2.61 2.96 -16.41
C ARG A 183 -3.77 2.48 -17.26
N PRO A 184 -4.88 3.24 -17.34
CA PRO A 184 -5.95 2.95 -18.28
C PRO A 184 -5.43 2.68 -19.70
N GLY A 185 -5.76 1.51 -20.25
CA GLY A 185 -5.36 1.08 -21.58
C GLY A 185 -3.99 0.40 -21.68
N ASP A 186 -3.19 0.36 -20.61
CA ASP A 186 -1.97 -0.45 -20.59
C ASP A 186 -2.32 -1.95 -20.55
N THR A 187 -1.50 -2.77 -21.18
CA THR A 187 -1.55 -4.23 -21.04
C THR A 187 -0.24 -4.73 -20.44
N VAL A 188 -0.31 -5.45 -19.33
CA VAL A 188 0.85 -5.89 -18.55
C VAL A 188 1.00 -7.41 -18.53
N TYR A 189 2.24 -7.89 -18.56
CA TYR A 189 2.60 -9.30 -18.54
C TYR A 189 3.72 -9.52 -17.52
N PHE A 190 3.59 -10.54 -16.68
CA PHE A 190 4.53 -10.85 -15.61
C PHE A 190 5.51 -11.91 -16.09
N TYR A 191 6.81 -11.66 -15.95
CA TYR A 191 7.82 -12.69 -16.19
C TYR A 191 8.98 -12.51 -15.24
N GLY A 192 9.35 -13.61 -14.58
CA GLY A 192 10.48 -13.67 -13.68
C GLY A 192 10.49 -12.57 -12.63
N GLY A 193 9.37 -12.14 -12.07
CA GLY A 193 9.32 -11.02 -11.11
C GLY A 193 9.40 -9.61 -11.71
N LEU A 194 9.58 -9.48 -13.04
CA LEU A 194 9.53 -8.22 -13.78
C LEU A 194 8.17 -8.01 -14.45
N LEU A 195 7.90 -6.78 -14.87
CA LEU A 195 6.77 -6.44 -15.72
C LEU A 195 7.22 -6.04 -17.13
N TYR A 196 6.54 -6.62 -18.11
CA TYR A 196 6.60 -6.28 -19.51
C TYR A 196 5.26 -5.67 -19.89
N ALA A 197 5.26 -4.55 -20.59
CA ALA A 197 4.03 -3.82 -20.80
C ALA A 197 4.01 -3.05 -22.12
N ILE A 198 2.81 -2.92 -22.67
CA ILE A 198 2.52 -2.09 -23.82
C ILE A 198 1.44 -1.06 -23.47
N ASP A 199 1.53 0.13 -24.06
CA ASP A 199 0.44 1.10 -24.00
C ASP A 199 -0.71 0.72 -24.97
N SER A 200 -1.78 1.53 -24.96
CA SER A 200 -2.93 1.32 -25.86
C SER A 200 -2.57 1.27 -27.36
N ASN A 201 -1.47 1.90 -27.78
CA ASN A 201 -0.99 1.89 -29.15
C ASN A 201 -0.05 0.71 -29.46
N GLY A 202 0.27 -0.12 -28.46
CA GLY A 202 1.21 -1.24 -28.60
C GLY A 202 2.67 -0.83 -28.45
N LYS A 203 2.95 0.38 -27.97
CA LYS A 203 4.32 0.82 -27.71
C LYS A 203 4.84 0.12 -26.46
N ASP A 204 6.06 -0.44 -26.54
CA ASP A 204 6.77 -0.96 -25.37
C ASP A 204 7.01 0.17 -24.34
N ILE A 205 6.59 -0.10 -23.11
CA ILE A 205 6.72 0.78 -21.94
C ILE A 205 7.32 0.02 -20.74
N SER A 206 7.96 -1.13 -20.98
CA SER A 206 8.53 -2.00 -19.95
C SER A 206 9.65 -1.28 -19.15
N ASP A 207 10.38 -0.38 -19.79
CA ASP A 207 11.42 0.47 -19.20
C ASP A 207 10.92 1.34 -18.02
N GLN A 208 9.65 1.76 -18.06
CA GLN A 208 9.02 2.55 -16.99
C GLN A 208 8.68 1.73 -15.74
N TYR A 209 8.70 0.39 -15.85
CA TYR A 209 8.48 -0.54 -14.73
C TYR A 209 9.78 -1.14 -14.21
N GLN A 210 10.78 -1.32 -15.08
CA GLN A 210 12.06 -1.93 -14.76
C GLN A 210 13.12 -0.89 -14.35
N LEU A 211 12.72 0.05 -13.50
CA LEU A 211 13.62 1.09 -12.98
C LEU A 211 14.71 0.45 -12.10
N LYS A 212 15.94 0.95 -12.21
CA LYS A 212 17.10 0.45 -11.44
C LYS A 212 16.84 0.43 -9.93
N ASP A 213 16.17 1.46 -9.41
CA ASP A 213 15.88 1.58 -7.98
C ASP A 213 14.78 0.60 -7.52
N LEU A 214 14.05 -0.03 -8.45
CA LEU A 214 13.02 -1.03 -8.19
C LEU A 214 13.49 -2.46 -8.51
N ALA A 215 14.75 -2.67 -8.89
CA ALA A 215 15.30 -3.98 -9.28
C ALA A 215 15.19 -5.06 -8.18
N LYS A 216 14.90 -4.67 -6.95
CA LYS A 216 14.72 -5.53 -5.77
C LYS A 216 13.27 -5.84 -5.44
N ILE A 217 12.33 -5.30 -6.20
CA ILE A 217 10.89 -5.49 -6.01
C ILE A 217 10.42 -6.48 -7.05
N ASP A 218 9.82 -7.58 -6.58
CA ASP A 218 9.27 -8.59 -7.45
C ASP A 218 7.76 -8.43 -7.62
N HIS A 219 7.32 -8.53 -8.87
CA HIS A 219 5.92 -8.52 -9.26
C HIS A 219 5.44 -9.95 -9.48
N ILE A 220 4.55 -10.40 -8.58
CA ILE A 220 3.95 -11.74 -8.60
C ILE A 220 2.48 -11.62 -9.06
N PRO A 221 2.01 -12.41 -10.04
CA PRO A 221 0.73 -12.19 -10.70
C PRO A 221 -0.52 -12.68 -9.94
N PHE A 222 -0.38 -13.36 -8.81
CA PHE A 222 -1.49 -13.92 -8.02
C PHE A 222 -1.14 -13.90 -6.53
N ILE A 223 -2.13 -14.01 -5.64
CA ILE A 223 -1.96 -14.34 -4.20
C ILE A 223 -2.16 -15.85 -3.99
N HIS A 224 -3.21 -16.39 -4.60
CA HIS A 224 -3.46 -17.82 -4.72
C HIS A 224 -3.74 -18.13 -6.19
N PHE A 225 -3.39 -19.33 -6.63
CA PHE A 225 -3.65 -19.74 -8.01
C PHE A 225 -5.15 -19.82 -8.33
N ASP A 226 -6.01 -20.09 -7.34
CA ASP A 226 -7.46 -20.08 -7.46
C ASP A 226 -8.08 -18.70 -7.19
N GLY A 227 -7.29 -17.68 -6.87
CA GLY A 227 -7.74 -16.31 -6.68
C GLY A 227 -8.91 -16.21 -5.70
N ASP A 228 -9.95 -15.45 -6.05
CA ASP A 228 -11.22 -15.50 -5.34
C ASP A 228 -12.20 -16.45 -6.04
N VAL A 229 -12.98 -17.19 -5.26
CA VAL A 229 -13.86 -18.25 -5.76
C VAL A 229 -15.29 -17.95 -5.40
N ALA A 230 -16.03 -17.41 -6.38
CA ALA A 230 -17.46 -17.16 -6.25
C ALA A 230 -18.24 -18.45 -6.52
N VAL A 231 -18.95 -18.96 -5.53
CA VAL A 231 -19.73 -20.20 -5.64
C VAL A 231 -21.21 -19.91 -5.90
N GLY A 232 -21.85 -20.73 -6.73
CA GLY A 232 -23.28 -20.64 -7.02
C GLY A 232 -24.17 -21.22 -5.91
N GLU A 233 -25.43 -21.49 -6.24
CA GLU A 233 -26.37 -22.10 -5.30
C GLU A 233 -25.96 -23.54 -4.93
N PRO A 234 -26.06 -23.92 -3.65
CA PRO A 234 -25.78 -25.28 -3.21
C PRO A 234 -26.89 -26.24 -3.64
N PHE A 235 -26.54 -27.50 -3.86
CA PHE A 235 -27.45 -28.61 -4.12
C PHE A 235 -27.07 -29.84 -3.29
N ARG A 236 -28.02 -30.77 -3.11
CA ARG A 236 -27.75 -32.06 -2.47
C ARG A 236 -27.13 -33.02 -3.49
N SER A 237 -25.88 -33.42 -3.25
CA SER A 237 -25.19 -34.48 -4.00
C SER A 237 -25.14 -35.77 -3.17
N SER A 238 -24.73 -36.88 -3.80
CA SER A 238 -24.47 -38.15 -3.10
C SER A 238 -23.33 -38.09 -2.07
N ALA A 239 -22.44 -37.09 -2.14
CA ALA A 239 -21.33 -36.87 -1.22
C ALA A 239 -21.59 -35.77 -0.16
N GLY A 240 -22.81 -35.22 -0.12
CA GLY A 240 -23.23 -34.13 0.77
C GLY A 240 -23.65 -32.86 0.01
N ASN A 241 -23.79 -31.75 0.72
CA ASN A 241 -24.11 -30.45 0.11
C ASN A 241 -22.93 -29.99 -0.76
N ALA A 242 -23.17 -29.77 -2.05
CA ALA A 242 -22.16 -29.36 -3.03
C ALA A 242 -22.61 -28.11 -3.79
N TYR A 243 -21.69 -27.39 -4.41
CA TYR A 243 -22.02 -26.28 -5.31
C TYR A 243 -22.08 -26.74 -6.75
N ARG A 244 -23.08 -26.27 -7.50
CA ARG A 244 -23.23 -26.62 -8.93
C ARG A 244 -22.15 -25.99 -9.80
N MET A 245 -21.71 -24.79 -9.43
CA MET A 245 -20.75 -24.01 -10.17
C MET A 245 -19.87 -23.20 -9.23
N ALA A 246 -18.65 -22.93 -9.67
CA ALA A 246 -17.74 -21.97 -9.08
C ALA A 246 -17.10 -21.12 -10.19
N VAL A 247 -17.02 -19.81 -9.98
CA VAL A 247 -16.34 -18.87 -10.89
C VAL A 247 -15.09 -18.37 -10.21
N ILE A 248 -13.97 -18.58 -10.88
CA ILE A 248 -12.64 -18.19 -10.43
C ILE A 248 -12.38 -16.75 -10.90
N HIS A 249 -12.02 -15.90 -9.95
CA HIS A 249 -11.67 -14.51 -10.19
C HIS A 249 -10.19 -14.32 -9.90
N GLN A 250 -9.49 -13.68 -10.84
CA GLN A 250 -8.13 -13.20 -10.61
C GLN A 250 -8.09 -11.71 -10.87
N MET A 251 -7.45 -10.95 -9.99
CA MET A 251 -7.50 -9.48 -10.02
C MET A 251 -8.94 -8.95 -10.04
N ASN A 252 -9.87 -9.67 -9.40
CA ASN A 252 -11.32 -9.43 -9.43
C ASN A 252 -11.98 -9.50 -10.82
N GLU A 253 -11.31 -10.12 -11.79
CA GLU A 253 -11.86 -10.42 -13.12
C GLU A 253 -12.22 -11.91 -13.22
N PRO A 254 -13.41 -12.27 -13.73
CA PRO A 254 -13.79 -13.67 -13.90
C PRO A 254 -12.97 -14.30 -15.03
N VAL A 255 -12.12 -15.27 -14.69
CA VAL A 255 -11.16 -15.88 -15.64
C VAL A 255 -11.48 -17.32 -16.00
N ALA A 256 -12.14 -18.06 -15.10
CA ALA A 256 -12.51 -19.45 -15.36
C ALA A 256 -13.81 -19.84 -14.64
N ARG A 257 -14.49 -20.84 -15.18
CA ARG A 257 -15.71 -21.42 -14.60
C ARG A 257 -15.53 -22.91 -14.41
N LEU A 258 -15.88 -23.40 -13.23
CA LEU A 258 -15.89 -24.81 -12.85
C LEU A 258 -17.35 -25.25 -12.69
N THR A 259 -17.78 -26.29 -13.40
CA THR A 259 -19.18 -26.75 -13.44
C THR A 259 -19.28 -28.22 -13.07
N ALA A 260 -20.24 -28.58 -12.22
CA ALA A 260 -20.56 -29.97 -11.92
C ALA A 260 -21.26 -30.63 -13.12
N VAL A 261 -20.71 -31.74 -13.61
CA VAL A 261 -21.23 -32.50 -14.76
C VAL A 261 -21.82 -33.86 -14.37
N GLY A 262 -21.66 -34.28 -13.10
CA GLY A 262 -22.21 -35.53 -12.58
C GLY A 262 -21.86 -35.75 -11.10
N ASN A 263 -22.09 -36.96 -10.59
CA ASN A 263 -21.74 -37.31 -9.21
C ASN A 263 -20.21 -37.20 -9.00
N ASN A 264 -19.79 -36.14 -8.31
CA ASN A 264 -18.39 -35.84 -7.97
C ASN A 264 -17.46 -35.58 -9.17
N ARG A 265 -18.01 -35.22 -10.33
CA ARG A 265 -17.21 -34.82 -11.51
C ARG A 265 -17.47 -33.36 -11.85
N PHE A 266 -16.40 -32.64 -12.10
CA PHE A 266 -16.41 -31.23 -12.44
C PHE A 266 -15.56 -31.01 -13.69
N GLU A 267 -15.98 -30.07 -14.53
CA GLU A 267 -15.25 -29.62 -15.70
C GLU A 267 -14.96 -28.12 -15.57
N GLY A 268 -13.73 -27.73 -15.89
CA GLY A 268 -13.30 -26.33 -15.92
C GLY A 268 -13.17 -25.82 -17.35
N GLU A 269 -13.58 -24.57 -17.57
CA GLU A 269 -13.40 -23.86 -18.82
C GLU A 269 -12.90 -22.43 -18.58
N MET A 270 -12.08 -21.93 -19.50
CA MET A 270 -11.66 -20.53 -19.52
C MET A 270 -12.83 -19.64 -19.92
N LEU A 271 -13.00 -18.53 -19.21
CA LEU A 271 -13.97 -17.51 -19.58
C LEU A 271 -13.36 -16.52 -20.60
N PRO A 272 -14.17 -15.94 -21.49
CA PRO A 272 -13.70 -14.89 -22.38
C PRO A 272 -13.17 -13.71 -21.58
N LEU A 273 -11.91 -13.35 -21.81
CA LEU A 273 -11.29 -12.23 -21.12
C LEU A 273 -11.70 -10.90 -21.78
N PRO A 274 -12.00 -9.84 -21.01
CA PRO A 274 -12.45 -8.54 -21.54
C PRO A 274 -11.51 -7.93 -22.59
N GLN A 275 -10.21 -8.23 -22.52
CA GLN A 275 -9.18 -7.71 -23.43
C GLN A 275 -9.21 -8.31 -24.83
N ILE A 276 -9.82 -9.48 -25.02
CA ILE A 276 -9.86 -10.16 -26.31
C ILE A 276 -11.02 -9.59 -27.14
N HIS A 277 -10.85 -8.36 -27.64
CA HIS A 277 -11.77 -7.76 -28.62
C HIS A 277 -11.48 -8.24 -30.06
N ASN A 278 -10.28 -8.74 -30.31
CA ASN A 278 -9.89 -9.29 -31.60
C ASN A 278 -10.42 -10.72 -31.73
N ARG A 279 -11.45 -10.92 -32.57
CA ARG A 279 -12.03 -12.25 -32.86
C ARG A 279 -11.02 -13.24 -33.45
N ASN A 280 -9.87 -12.77 -33.94
CA ASN A 280 -8.82 -13.60 -34.52
C ASN A 280 -7.69 -13.95 -33.53
N ALA A 281 -7.69 -13.39 -32.31
CA ALA A 281 -6.69 -13.77 -31.31
C ALA A 281 -6.95 -15.21 -30.83
N PRO A 282 -5.91 -16.03 -30.63
CA PRO A 282 -6.10 -17.41 -30.20
C PRO A 282 -6.76 -17.42 -28.80
N PRO A 283 -7.73 -18.32 -28.56
CA PRO A 283 -8.36 -18.38 -27.25
C PRO A 283 -7.32 -18.80 -26.20
N VAL A 284 -7.37 -18.18 -25.02
CA VAL A 284 -6.60 -18.63 -23.86
C VAL A 284 -7.16 -20.00 -23.46
N LYS A 285 -6.35 -21.05 -23.62
CA LYS A 285 -6.80 -22.44 -23.42
C LYS A 285 -6.49 -22.94 -22.01
N ASN A 286 -5.35 -22.55 -21.47
CA ASN A 286 -4.92 -22.99 -20.15
C ASN A 286 -4.93 -21.81 -19.18
N TYR A 287 -5.20 -22.12 -17.92
CA TYR A 287 -5.16 -21.13 -16.85
C TYR A 287 -3.76 -20.52 -16.68
N SER A 288 -2.72 -21.34 -16.85
CA SER A 288 -1.33 -20.94 -16.74
C SER A 288 -0.86 -19.93 -17.79
N ASP A 289 -1.60 -19.79 -18.89
CA ASP A 289 -1.31 -18.81 -19.95
C ASP A 289 -1.69 -17.38 -19.52
N LEU A 290 -2.49 -17.21 -18.45
CA LEU A 290 -2.93 -15.91 -17.96
C LEU A 290 -1.74 -15.06 -17.47
N TRP A 291 -1.48 -13.97 -18.18
CA TRP A 291 -0.55 -12.87 -17.86
C TRP A 291 0.80 -13.29 -17.25
N GLY A 292 1.28 -14.48 -17.63
CA GLY A 292 2.56 -15.05 -17.20
C GLY A 292 2.53 -15.89 -15.92
N ILE A 293 1.35 -16.25 -15.40
CA ILE A 293 1.17 -17.09 -14.20
C ILE A 293 1.98 -18.39 -14.28
N GLY A 294 2.08 -19.03 -15.46
CA GLY A 294 2.82 -20.29 -15.65
C GLY A 294 4.30 -20.23 -15.27
N ASN A 295 4.93 -19.04 -15.26
CA ASN A 295 6.33 -18.88 -14.88
C ASN A 295 6.57 -18.92 -13.35
N TYR A 296 5.51 -19.05 -12.55
CA TYR A 296 5.57 -18.92 -11.10
C TYR A 296 5.08 -20.19 -10.40
N ALA A 297 5.60 -20.43 -9.20
CA ALA A 297 5.19 -21.50 -8.31
C ALA A 297 5.08 -21.01 -6.87
N ILE A 298 4.22 -21.66 -6.07
CA ILE A 298 4.24 -21.55 -4.62
C ILE A 298 5.27 -22.55 -4.08
N ALA A 299 6.09 -22.13 -3.13
CA ALA A 299 7.26 -22.85 -2.68
C ALA A 299 7.23 -23.15 -1.18
N ARG A 300 7.73 -24.32 -0.77
CA ARG A 300 8.09 -24.62 0.62
C ARG A 300 9.22 -25.63 0.69
N ILE A 301 9.91 -25.66 1.84
CA ILE A 301 11.00 -26.61 2.09
C ILE A 301 10.49 -27.76 2.96
N VAL A 302 10.65 -28.99 2.48
CA VAL A 302 10.17 -30.20 3.14
C VAL A 302 11.31 -31.21 3.35
N PRO A 303 11.30 -31.97 4.46
CA PRO A 303 12.24 -33.08 4.64
C PRO A 303 11.89 -34.25 3.71
N LYS A 304 12.88 -35.10 3.39
CA LYS A 304 12.70 -36.27 2.49
C LYS A 304 11.54 -37.17 2.92
N GLU A 305 11.36 -37.36 4.22
CA GLU A 305 10.35 -38.24 4.80
C GLU A 305 8.93 -37.75 4.51
N GLU A 306 8.70 -36.43 4.42
CA GLU A 306 7.37 -35.85 4.17
C GLU A 306 6.97 -36.03 2.69
N ILE A 307 7.92 -35.89 1.77
CA ILE A 307 7.65 -35.95 0.33
C ILE A 307 7.71 -37.37 -0.26
N ARG A 308 8.29 -38.34 0.47
CA ARG A 308 8.44 -39.73 0.02
C ARG A 308 7.14 -40.36 -0.46
N SER A 309 6.07 -40.23 0.32
CA SER A 309 4.76 -40.79 -0.05
C SER A 309 4.20 -40.18 -1.33
N PHE A 310 4.44 -38.90 -1.58
CA PHE A 310 4.05 -38.24 -2.81
C PHE A 310 4.91 -38.73 -3.99
N ALA A 311 6.22 -38.81 -3.80
CA ALA A 311 7.16 -39.24 -4.83
C ALA A 311 6.88 -40.68 -5.28
N ASP A 312 6.72 -41.61 -4.33
CA ASP A 312 6.44 -43.02 -4.60
C ASP A 312 5.12 -43.19 -5.39
N ARG A 313 4.05 -42.48 -4.99
CA ARG A 313 2.74 -42.53 -5.68
C ARG A 313 2.79 -41.97 -7.11
N ASN A 314 3.70 -41.03 -7.38
CA ASN A 314 3.82 -40.38 -8.68
C ASN A 314 5.00 -40.92 -9.50
N GLY A 315 5.65 -42.00 -9.07
CA GLY A 315 6.79 -42.59 -9.76
C GLY A 315 8.01 -41.67 -9.85
N ILE A 316 8.14 -40.71 -8.93
CA ILE A 316 9.24 -39.74 -8.95
C ILE A 316 10.41 -40.31 -8.15
N ALA A 317 11.55 -40.55 -8.82
CA ALA A 317 12.77 -41.00 -8.16
C ALA A 317 13.39 -39.85 -7.34
N LEU A 318 13.35 -39.97 -6.00
CA LEU A 318 13.99 -39.03 -5.08
C LEU A 318 15.51 -39.21 -5.09
N GLU A 319 16.22 -38.14 -5.42
CA GLU A 319 17.68 -38.07 -5.41
C GLU A 319 18.28 -38.21 -3.99
N GLU A 320 19.61 -38.19 -3.90
CA GLU A 320 20.28 -38.05 -2.61
C GLU A 320 20.11 -36.61 -2.11
N GLY A 321 19.40 -36.45 -0.99
CA GLY A 321 19.12 -35.15 -0.40
C GLY A 321 18.28 -35.29 0.85
N LYS A 322 18.61 -34.53 1.91
CA LYS A 322 17.84 -34.52 3.17
C LYS A 322 16.60 -33.63 3.08
N TYR A 323 16.65 -32.61 2.24
CA TYR A 323 15.61 -31.60 2.08
C TYR A 323 15.31 -31.36 0.61
N TYR A 324 14.05 -31.03 0.34
CA TYR A 324 13.53 -30.78 -0.99
C TYR A 324 12.78 -29.47 -0.98
N LEU A 325 12.87 -28.75 -2.08
CA LEU A 325 11.96 -27.66 -2.40
C LEU A 325 10.76 -28.27 -3.12
N GLU A 326 9.59 -28.15 -2.51
CA GLU A 326 8.31 -28.50 -3.12
C GLU A 326 7.73 -27.25 -3.80
N LEU A 327 7.37 -27.39 -5.07
CA LEU A 327 6.85 -26.33 -5.93
C LEU A 327 5.46 -26.71 -6.42
N LYS A 328 4.44 -25.95 -6.05
CA LYS A 328 3.09 -26.07 -6.61
C LYS A 328 2.88 -25.04 -7.71
N HIS A 329 2.47 -25.47 -8.90
CA HIS A 329 2.40 -24.63 -10.10
C HIS A 329 1.31 -25.10 -11.08
N HIS A 330 1.11 -24.33 -12.16
CA HIS A 330 0.30 -24.69 -13.33
C HIS A 330 -1.07 -25.32 -12.98
N PRO A 331 -2.08 -24.49 -12.63
CA PRO A 331 -3.41 -24.99 -12.27
C PRO A 331 -4.08 -25.73 -13.43
N ASP A 332 -4.61 -26.92 -13.16
CA ASP A 332 -5.33 -27.72 -14.15
C ASP A 332 -6.84 -27.48 -14.08
N LEU A 333 -7.42 -27.13 -15.22
CA LEU A 333 -8.86 -26.93 -15.41
C LEU A 333 -9.60 -28.22 -15.78
N LYS A 334 -8.90 -29.22 -16.32
CA LYS A 334 -9.48 -30.47 -16.81
C LYS A 334 -9.68 -31.47 -15.69
N HIS A 335 -8.82 -31.42 -14.68
CA HIS A 335 -8.88 -32.29 -13.50
C HIS A 335 -9.02 -31.43 -12.25
N LEU A 336 -10.15 -31.60 -11.57
CA LEU A 336 -10.53 -30.81 -10.42
C LEU A 336 -10.65 -31.69 -9.18
N GLU A 337 -10.18 -31.15 -8.06
CA GLU A 337 -10.32 -31.76 -6.74
C GLU A 337 -11.58 -31.23 -6.03
N LEU A 338 -12.05 -32.01 -5.06
CA LEU A 338 -13.15 -31.62 -4.18
C LEU A 338 -12.59 -30.99 -2.92
N ALA A 339 -12.82 -29.69 -2.75
CA ALA A 339 -12.54 -28.98 -1.51
C ALA A 339 -13.80 -28.83 -0.67
N ARG A 340 -13.64 -28.73 0.66
CA ARG A 340 -14.74 -28.39 1.58
C ARG A 340 -14.57 -26.95 2.06
N ASP A 341 -15.65 -26.17 2.02
CA ASP A 341 -15.67 -24.85 2.64
C ASP A 341 -15.78 -24.94 4.16
N PHE A 342 -15.73 -23.79 4.84
CA PHE A 342 -15.82 -23.71 6.31
C PHE A 342 -17.15 -24.24 6.89
N ARG A 343 -18.19 -24.42 6.06
CA ARG A 343 -19.47 -25.04 6.44
C ARG A 343 -19.55 -26.52 6.04
N GLY A 344 -18.44 -27.10 5.57
CA GLY A 344 -18.34 -28.48 5.11
C GLY A 344 -18.92 -28.75 3.73
N ARG A 345 -19.35 -27.71 2.99
CA ARG A 345 -19.94 -27.85 1.64
C ARG A 345 -18.84 -28.10 0.61
N ILE A 346 -19.13 -28.96 -0.36
CA ILE A 346 -18.19 -29.37 -1.40
C ILE A 346 -18.16 -28.36 -2.54
N ARG A 347 -16.98 -27.88 -2.89
CA ARG A 347 -16.72 -27.04 -4.08
C ARG A 347 -15.61 -27.66 -4.94
N PRO A 348 -15.65 -27.48 -6.27
CA PRO A 348 -14.50 -27.80 -7.10
C PRO A 348 -13.34 -26.84 -6.82
N GLN A 349 -12.12 -27.34 -6.90
CA GLN A 349 -10.88 -26.56 -6.83
C GLN A 349 -9.87 -27.09 -7.85
N PHE A 350 -8.94 -26.24 -8.28
CA PHE A 350 -7.82 -26.66 -9.10
C PHE A 350 -6.99 -27.75 -8.46
N ILE A 351 -6.55 -28.69 -9.30
CA ILE A 351 -5.36 -29.48 -9.00
C ILE A 351 -4.15 -28.65 -9.44
N LEU A 352 -3.16 -28.55 -8.55
CA LEU A 352 -1.88 -27.93 -8.88
C LEU A 352 -0.86 -29.03 -9.19
N ASN A 353 -0.08 -28.83 -10.24
CA ASN A 353 1.07 -29.68 -10.51
C ASN A 353 2.13 -29.46 -9.43
N THR A 354 2.78 -30.53 -9.01
CA THR A 354 3.84 -30.49 -8.00
C THR A 354 5.16 -30.94 -8.60
N SER A 355 6.14 -30.05 -8.54
CA SER A 355 7.56 -30.28 -8.84
C SER A 355 8.36 -30.39 -7.55
N ILE A 356 9.44 -31.17 -7.59
CA ILE A 356 10.37 -31.31 -6.48
C ILE A 356 11.81 -31.18 -6.96
N ILE A 357 12.62 -30.43 -6.24
CA ILE A 357 14.06 -30.26 -6.53
C ILE A 357 14.85 -30.43 -5.22
N PRO A 358 15.93 -31.24 -5.20
CA PRO A 358 16.71 -31.43 -3.98
C PRO A 358 17.46 -30.16 -3.59
N LEU A 359 17.58 -29.95 -2.28
CA LEU A 359 18.33 -28.83 -1.70
C LEU A 359 19.60 -29.35 -1.02
N ASP A 360 20.73 -28.77 -1.38
CA ASP A 360 22.00 -28.98 -0.69
C ASP A 360 22.22 -27.86 0.35
N GLU A 361 23.36 -27.92 1.04
CA GLU A 361 23.71 -26.90 2.03
C GLU A 361 24.03 -25.54 1.39
N THR A 362 24.50 -25.52 0.15
CA THR A 362 24.83 -24.31 -0.61
C THR A 362 23.56 -23.50 -0.90
N HIS A 363 22.51 -24.15 -1.41
CA HIS A 363 21.19 -23.57 -1.66
C HIS A 363 20.58 -23.03 -0.37
N LEU A 364 20.67 -23.79 0.74
CA LEU A 364 20.11 -23.39 2.03
C LEU A 364 20.86 -22.19 2.65
N LYS A 365 22.18 -22.11 2.49
CA LYS A 365 22.97 -20.93 2.90
C LYS A 365 22.62 -19.71 2.05
N ALA A 366 22.60 -19.86 0.73
CA ALA A 366 22.22 -18.79 -0.18
C ALA A 366 20.81 -18.25 0.13
N LEU A 367 19.88 -19.15 0.47
CA LEU A 367 18.54 -18.77 0.90
C LEU A 367 18.54 -18.01 2.23
N PHE A 368 19.32 -18.46 3.22
CA PHE A 368 19.44 -17.76 4.51
C PHE A 368 20.00 -16.34 4.34
N GLU A 369 21.01 -16.19 3.49
CA GLU A 369 21.64 -14.90 3.16
C GLU A 369 20.71 -13.94 2.41
N ASN A 370 19.62 -14.45 1.83
CA ASN A 370 18.65 -13.64 1.10
C ASN A 370 17.26 -13.63 1.74
N ILE A 371 17.09 -14.23 2.92
CA ILE A 371 15.77 -14.46 3.49
C ILE A 371 15.06 -13.14 3.82
N TYR A 372 13.76 -13.14 3.56
CA TYR A 372 12.85 -12.06 3.89
C TYR A 372 11.69 -12.57 4.74
N THR A 373 11.28 -11.80 5.74
CA THR A 373 10.13 -12.12 6.61
C THR A 373 9.16 -10.93 6.69
N GLY A 374 7.92 -11.21 7.08
CA GLY A 374 7.07 -10.18 7.68
C GLY A 374 7.70 -9.66 8.98
N ARG A 375 7.22 -8.53 9.48
CA ARG A 375 7.53 -8.09 10.84
C ARG A 375 6.82 -9.01 11.83
N PHE A 376 7.53 -9.45 12.86
CA PHE A 376 7.00 -10.37 13.86
C PHE A 376 7.40 -9.97 15.27
N VAL A 377 6.64 -10.46 16.24
CA VAL A 377 6.87 -10.26 17.66
C VAL A 377 7.23 -11.60 18.27
N VAL A 378 8.31 -11.63 19.03
CA VAL A 378 8.65 -12.75 19.92
C VAL A 378 8.18 -12.37 21.32
N LYS A 379 7.35 -13.22 21.92
CA LYS A 379 6.86 -13.04 23.28
C LYS A 379 6.79 -14.40 23.98
N ASN A 380 7.42 -14.53 25.14
CA ASN A 380 7.48 -15.79 25.91
C ASN A 380 7.97 -16.99 25.06
N GLY A 381 8.93 -16.76 24.16
CA GLY A 381 9.47 -17.79 23.27
C GLY A 381 8.56 -18.19 22.09
N TYR A 382 7.47 -17.47 21.82
CA TYR A 382 6.62 -17.68 20.65
C TYR A 382 6.71 -16.51 19.67
N ALA A 383 6.91 -16.82 18.40
CA ALA A 383 6.83 -15.84 17.32
C ALA A 383 5.39 -15.72 16.78
N MET A 384 4.95 -14.49 16.53
CA MET A 384 3.66 -14.17 15.93
C MET A 384 3.76 -12.97 15.00
N ARG A 385 2.94 -12.93 13.95
CA ARG A 385 2.86 -11.78 13.03
C ARG A 385 2.60 -10.47 13.78
N TYR A 386 3.27 -9.40 13.38
CA TYR A 386 3.06 -8.07 13.94
C TYR A 386 1.67 -7.52 13.61
N GLN A 387 0.96 -7.00 14.61
CA GLN A 387 -0.30 -6.29 14.45
C GLN A 387 -0.20 -4.88 15.04
N LEU A 388 -0.60 -3.88 14.25
CA LEU A 388 -0.67 -2.50 14.70
C LEU A 388 -1.85 -2.34 15.68
N GLY A 389 -1.59 -1.80 16.88
CA GLY A 389 -2.60 -1.67 17.94
C GLY A 389 -2.55 -2.74 19.04
N GLY A 390 -1.61 -3.69 18.96
CA GLY A 390 -1.37 -4.70 19.99
C GLY A 390 -1.72 -6.12 19.55
N GLN A 391 -1.15 -7.12 20.23
CA GLN A 391 -1.34 -8.53 19.90
C GLN A 391 -2.57 -9.10 20.61
N LYS A 392 -3.52 -9.68 19.87
CA LYS A 392 -4.58 -10.52 20.44
C LYS A 392 -4.08 -11.96 20.52
N THR A 393 -3.51 -12.34 21.66
CA THR A 393 -3.01 -13.70 21.91
C THR A 393 -4.15 -14.62 22.33
N THR A 394 -4.70 -15.43 21.42
CA THR A 394 -5.71 -16.44 21.81
C THR A 394 -5.41 -17.88 21.37
N ALA A 395 -4.40 -18.14 20.53
CA ALA A 395 -4.08 -19.52 20.11
C ALA A 395 -2.57 -19.79 19.95
N THR A 396 -1.86 -20.01 21.06
CA THR A 396 -0.42 -20.30 21.07
C THR A 396 -0.03 -21.63 20.42
N HIS A 397 -0.95 -22.59 20.34
CA HIS A 397 -0.69 -23.94 19.80
C HIS A 397 -0.27 -23.96 18.32
N TYR A 398 -0.67 -22.96 17.54
CA TYR A 398 -0.33 -22.85 16.11
C TYR A 398 0.89 -21.96 15.85
N LEU A 399 1.43 -21.31 16.90
CA LEU A 399 2.57 -20.41 16.79
C LEU A 399 3.89 -21.19 16.76
N THR A 400 4.92 -20.56 16.20
CA THR A 400 6.26 -21.15 16.11
C THR A 400 7.09 -20.82 17.33
N ARG A 401 7.74 -21.83 17.94
CA ARG A 401 8.67 -21.64 19.07
C ARG A 401 10.03 -21.11 18.63
N PHE A 402 10.47 -20.06 19.32
CA PHE A 402 11.69 -19.29 19.13
C PHE A 402 12.49 -19.33 20.44
N ASP A 403 12.97 -20.53 20.79
CA ASP A 403 13.67 -20.75 22.06
C ASP A 403 14.99 -19.97 22.12
N GLY A 404 15.24 -19.30 23.25
CA GLY A 404 16.44 -18.49 23.46
C GLY A 404 16.45 -17.14 22.74
N VAL A 405 15.42 -16.81 21.96
CA VAL A 405 15.27 -15.47 21.35
C VAL A 405 14.64 -14.53 22.39
N PRO A 406 15.23 -13.35 22.66
CA PRO A 406 14.64 -12.37 23.57
C PRO A 406 13.27 -11.88 23.10
N ASP A 407 12.44 -11.46 24.05
CA ASP A 407 11.18 -10.79 23.74
C ASP A 407 11.45 -9.48 23.01
N GLY A 408 10.76 -9.26 21.88
CA GLY A 408 11.03 -8.14 21.02
C GLY A 408 10.24 -8.16 19.72
N THR A 409 10.43 -7.13 18.90
CA THR A 409 9.87 -7.08 17.54
C THR A 409 11.01 -7.16 16.55
N TYR A 410 10.93 -8.07 15.60
CA TYR A 410 12.01 -8.40 14.68
C TYR A 410 11.51 -8.50 13.23
N GLU A 411 12.43 -8.43 12.30
CA GLU A 411 12.21 -8.67 10.87
C GLU A 411 13.53 -9.06 10.19
N PHE A 412 13.45 -9.79 9.08
CA PHE A 412 14.59 -10.06 8.20
C PHE A 412 14.40 -9.40 6.85
N TYR A 413 15.49 -8.89 6.28
CA TYR A 413 15.53 -8.34 4.94
C TYR A 413 16.85 -8.69 4.26
N TYR A 414 16.81 -9.48 3.19
CA TYR A 414 18.00 -9.99 2.48
C TYR A 414 19.06 -10.53 3.45
N GLY A 415 18.64 -11.51 4.28
CA GLY A 415 19.51 -12.17 5.25
C GLY A 415 19.89 -11.34 6.48
N LYS A 416 19.65 -10.03 6.48
CA LYS A 416 19.92 -9.17 7.64
C LYS A 416 18.74 -9.14 8.58
N GLY A 417 18.98 -9.47 9.85
CA GLY A 417 17.98 -9.34 10.91
C GLY A 417 17.99 -7.95 11.53
N TYR A 418 16.81 -7.42 11.85
CA TYR A 418 16.62 -6.14 12.52
C TYR A 418 15.73 -6.28 13.73
N GLU A 419 16.06 -5.57 14.80
CA GLU A 419 15.19 -5.29 15.93
C GLU A 419 14.46 -3.96 15.73
N ILE A 420 13.16 -3.93 16.00
CA ILE A 420 12.29 -2.76 15.85
C ILE A 420 12.04 -2.12 17.21
N LYS A 421 12.56 -0.92 17.38
CA LYS A 421 12.43 -0.10 18.58
C LYS A 421 11.22 0.84 18.49
N TRP A 422 11.13 1.72 19.48
CA TRP A 422 10.09 2.74 19.55
C TRP A 422 10.02 3.58 18.28
N GLY A 423 8.80 3.95 17.87
CA GLY A 423 8.57 4.73 16.66
C GLY A 423 8.96 4.04 15.34
N GLY A 424 9.28 2.73 15.33
CA GLY A 424 9.66 2.02 14.12
C GLY A 424 11.14 2.16 13.74
N ILE A 425 11.97 2.69 14.65
CA ILE A 425 13.43 2.76 14.46
C ILE A 425 13.99 1.34 14.41
N THR A 426 14.82 1.06 13.41
CA THR A 426 15.42 -0.26 13.15
C THR A 426 16.86 -0.30 13.65
N LYS A 427 17.23 -1.35 14.38
CA LYS A 427 18.62 -1.64 14.78
C LYS A 427 19.02 -3.01 14.21
N GLU A 428 20.10 -3.08 13.44
CA GLU A 428 20.60 -4.36 12.92
C GLU A 428 21.02 -5.28 14.06
N LEU A 429 20.70 -6.57 13.93
CA LEU A 429 21.04 -7.59 14.92
C LEU A 429 22.52 -7.95 14.82
N PRO A 430 23.21 -8.15 15.95
CA PRO A 430 24.60 -8.58 15.90
C PRO A 430 24.69 -10.04 15.40
N PRO A 431 25.81 -10.45 14.77
CA PRO A 431 25.97 -11.81 14.22
C PRO A 431 25.81 -12.94 15.24
N ASN A 432 26.09 -12.67 16.52
CA ASN A 432 25.94 -13.65 17.60
C ASN A 432 24.50 -13.81 18.12
N HIS A 433 23.56 -12.97 17.67
CA HIS A 433 22.17 -13.02 18.07
C HIS A 433 21.55 -14.39 17.68
N PRO A 434 20.69 -15.00 18.52
CA PRO A 434 20.12 -16.33 18.23
C PRO A 434 19.41 -16.42 16.87
N LEU A 435 18.70 -15.36 16.46
CA LEU A 435 18.04 -15.26 15.16
C LEU A 435 19.01 -15.29 13.96
N MET A 436 20.27 -14.90 14.16
CA MET A 436 21.29 -14.80 13.11
C MET A 436 22.11 -16.09 12.93
N ARG A 437 21.88 -17.12 13.77
CA ARG A 437 22.61 -18.38 13.69
C ARG A 437 22.06 -19.25 12.56
N TYR A 438 22.93 -19.61 11.62
CA TYR A 438 22.58 -20.55 10.57
C TYR A 438 22.36 -21.96 11.15
N SER A 439 21.23 -22.57 10.79
CA SER A 439 21.02 -24.02 10.83
C SER A 439 19.93 -24.38 9.83
N VAL A 440 19.95 -25.59 9.29
CA VAL A 440 18.98 -25.99 8.26
C VAL A 440 17.55 -25.91 8.76
N ASP A 441 17.30 -26.37 9.98
CA ASP A 441 15.98 -26.27 10.61
C ASP A 441 15.52 -24.82 10.77
N TRP A 442 16.45 -23.91 11.03
CA TRP A 442 16.17 -22.49 11.16
C TRP A 442 15.80 -21.85 9.82
N VAL A 443 16.55 -22.15 8.76
CA VAL A 443 16.23 -21.71 7.39
C VAL A 443 14.85 -22.20 6.99
N ARG A 444 14.53 -23.48 7.22
CA ARG A 444 13.21 -24.04 6.92
C ARG A 444 12.11 -23.34 7.70
N LYS A 445 12.31 -23.06 8.99
CA LYS A 445 11.34 -22.33 9.81
C LYS A 445 11.10 -20.92 9.27
N LEU A 446 12.15 -20.16 9.02
CA LEU A 446 12.01 -18.79 8.50
C LEU A 446 11.42 -18.79 7.07
N PHE A 447 11.78 -19.74 6.22
CA PHE A 447 11.23 -19.81 4.87
C PHE A 447 9.75 -20.21 4.94
N ASN A 448 9.39 -21.32 5.56
CA ASN A 448 7.99 -21.77 5.52
C ASN A 448 7.05 -20.88 6.35
N TYR A 449 7.50 -20.34 7.49
CA TYR A 449 6.63 -19.59 8.42
C TYR A 449 6.84 -18.09 8.43
N GLY A 450 7.95 -17.58 7.88
CA GLY A 450 8.42 -16.22 8.18
C GLY A 450 7.53 -15.07 7.71
N ILE A 451 6.40 -15.31 7.05
CA ILE A 451 5.44 -14.27 6.70
C ILE A 451 4.36 -14.15 7.80
N ASP A 452 3.70 -15.26 8.11
CA ASP A 452 2.56 -15.29 9.03
C ASP A 452 2.89 -15.77 10.45
N PHE A 453 3.97 -16.53 10.59
CA PHE A 453 4.35 -17.27 11.80
C PHE A 453 3.25 -18.20 12.33
N ASP A 454 2.34 -18.63 11.45
CA ASP A 454 1.26 -19.58 11.70
C ASP A 454 1.54 -20.90 10.99
N ARG A 455 1.65 -21.99 11.75
CA ARG A 455 2.00 -23.31 11.22
C ARG A 455 0.90 -23.91 10.33
N ARG A 456 -0.35 -23.51 10.49
CA ARG A 456 -1.49 -24.04 9.73
C ARG A 456 -1.42 -23.68 8.25
N LEU A 457 -0.88 -22.50 7.94
CA LEU A 457 -0.76 -22.01 6.57
C LEU A 457 0.37 -22.70 5.81
N ALA A 458 1.39 -23.17 6.51
CA ALA A 458 2.55 -23.84 5.89
C ALA A 458 2.42 -25.37 5.82
N PHE A 459 1.57 -25.97 6.67
CA PHE A 459 1.40 -27.41 6.78
C PHE A 459 -0.09 -27.75 6.80
N GLY A 460 -0.61 -28.05 5.62
CA GLY A 460 -1.98 -28.48 5.38
C GLY A 460 -2.13 -28.99 3.93
N PRO A 461 -3.21 -29.72 3.61
CA PRO A 461 -3.45 -30.24 2.26
C PRO A 461 -3.45 -29.13 1.20
N HIS A 462 -3.90 -27.93 1.58
CA HIS A 462 -3.95 -26.74 0.74
C HIS A 462 -3.00 -25.65 1.25
N PHE A 463 -1.77 -25.97 1.71
CA PHE A 463 -0.89 -24.93 2.27
C PHE A 463 -0.80 -23.68 1.38
N GLU A 464 -1.03 -22.51 1.97
CA GLU A 464 -1.18 -21.23 1.28
C GLU A 464 0.00 -20.34 1.63
N THR A 465 1.22 -20.87 1.51
CA THR A 465 2.42 -20.10 1.85
C THR A 465 2.55 -18.93 0.88
N SER A 466 2.81 -17.73 1.40
CA SER A 466 3.16 -16.57 0.59
C SER A 466 4.62 -16.62 0.09
N ARG A 467 5.11 -17.82 -0.19
CA ARG A 467 6.47 -18.12 -0.64
C ARG A 467 6.40 -18.57 -2.08
N TYR A 468 7.25 -17.99 -2.91
CA TYR A 468 7.17 -18.17 -4.35
C TYR A 468 8.53 -18.49 -4.95
N ALA A 469 8.47 -19.15 -6.10
CA ALA A 469 9.58 -19.38 -7.00
C ALA A 469 9.20 -18.92 -8.41
N TYR A 470 10.20 -18.51 -9.20
CA TYR A 470 10.02 -18.22 -10.62
C TYR A 470 11.34 -18.36 -11.36
N PHE A 471 11.27 -18.59 -12.67
CA PHE A 471 12.44 -18.50 -13.54
C PHE A 471 12.67 -17.07 -14.04
N ARG A 472 13.94 -16.67 -14.14
CA ARG A 472 14.36 -15.46 -14.86
C ARG A 472 15.70 -15.76 -15.52
N ASP A 473 15.68 -15.82 -16.84
CA ASP A 473 16.85 -15.94 -17.71
C ASP A 473 17.68 -17.22 -17.46
N GLY A 474 16.99 -18.31 -17.13
CA GLY A 474 17.54 -19.63 -16.81
C GLY A 474 17.89 -19.86 -15.34
N ASP A 475 17.89 -18.82 -14.51
CA ASP A 475 18.05 -18.95 -13.05
C ASP A 475 16.69 -19.24 -12.40
N LEU A 476 16.66 -20.08 -11.36
CA LEU A 476 15.49 -20.28 -10.51
C LEU A 476 15.61 -19.43 -9.25
N TYR A 477 14.72 -18.45 -9.15
CA TYR A 477 14.64 -17.52 -8.03
C TYR A 477 13.71 -18.06 -6.95
N LEU A 478 14.10 -17.89 -5.69
CA LEU A 478 13.23 -18.06 -4.52
C LEU A 478 13.16 -16.74 -3.77
N MET A 479 11.95 -16.21 -3.56
CA MET A 479 11.73 -14.97 -2.81
C MET A 479 12.60 -13.79 -3.31
N GLY A 480 12.86 -13.72 -4.62
CA GLY A 480 13.64 -12.65 -5.24
C GLY A 480 15.15 -12.80 -5.24
N ALA A 481 15.67 -13.97 -4.85
CA ALA A 481 17.08 -14.29 -4.96
C ALA A 481 17.32 -15.47 -5.91
N PRO A 482 18.33 -15.41 -6.79
CA PRO A 482 18.69 -16.52 -7.68
C PRO A 482 19.38 -17.62 -6.87
N ILE A 483 18.61 -18.63 -6.45
CA ILE A 483 19.11 -19.70 -5.59
C ILE A 483 19.76 -20.79 -6.42
N PHE A 484 19.14 -21.18 -7.53
CA PHE A 484 19.76 -22.06 -8.51
C PHE A 484 20.11 -21.24 -9.73
N LYS A 485 21.37 -21.28 -10.12
CA LYS A 485 21.87 -20.52 -11.26
C LYS A 485 21.81 -21.36 -12.54
N LYS A 486 21.72 -20.70 -13.68
CA LYS A 486 21.86 -21.32 -14.98
C LYS A 486 23.20 -22.07 -15.04
N GLY A 487 23.15 -23.34 -15.47
CA GLY A 487 24.30 -24.24 -15.47
C GLY A 487 24.54 -24.97 -14.14
N ASP A 488 23.72 -24.75 -13.11
CA ASP A 488 23.69 -25.60 -11.92
C ASP A 488 23.29 -27.05 -12.30
N PRO A 489 24.11 -28.07 -11.99
CA PRO A 489 23.80 -29.45 -12.33
C PRO A 489 22.45 -29.94 -11.79
N VAL A 490 22.05 -29.48 -10.60
CA VAL A 490 20.77 -29.83 -9.98
C VAL A 490 19.61 -29.22 -10.77
N LEU A 491 19.76 -27.99 -11.24
CA LEU A 491 18.73 -27.31 -12.03
C LEU A 491 18.59 -27.90 -13.43
N GLU A 492 19.71 -28.23 -14.09
CA GLU A 492 19.70 -28.86 -15.41
C GLU A 492 19.07 -30.27 -15.35
N ALA A 493 19.44 -31.06 -14.34
CA ALA A 493 18.84 -32.37 -14.10
C ALA A 493 17.34 -32.27 -13.80
N PHE A 494 16.93 -31.30 -12.98
CA PHE A 494 15.53 -30.99 -12.72
C PHE A 494 14.77 -30.67 -14.02
N GLY A 495 15.29 -29.76 -14.85
CA GLY A 495 14.66 -29.36 -16.11
C GLY A 495 14.54 -30.51 -17.11
N ALA A 496 15.54 -31.40 -17.19
CA ALA A 496 15.48 -32.60 -18.04
C ALA A 496 14.38 -33.56 -17.58
N LYS A 497 14.28 -33.83 -16.27
CA LYS A 497 13.27 -34.70 -15.67
C LYS A 497 11.86 -34.14 -15.82
N GLU A 498 11.69 -32.84 -15.65
CA GLU A 498 10.40 -32.17 -15.84
C GLU A 498 9.88 -32.33 -17.27
N LYS A 499 10.77 -32.18 -18.27
CA LYS A 499 10.44 -32.42 -19.68
C LYS A 499 10.08 -33.89 -19.94
N GLU A 500 10.85 -34.83 -19.40
CA GLU A 500 10.56 -36.27 -19.51
C GLU A 500 9.21 -36.61 -18.91
N ARG A 501 8.91 -36.07 -17.72
CA ARG A 501 7.64 -36.28 -17.03
C ARG A 501 6.45 -35.73 -17.83
N GLN A 502 6.58 -34.54 -18.41
CA GLN A 502 5.56 -33.98 -19.30
C GLN A 502 5.35 -34.86 -20.55
N ASN A 503 6.43 -35.30 -21.19
CA ASN A 503 6.36 -36.13 -22.40
C ASN A 503 5.77 -37.53 -22.12
N SER A 504 5.99 -38.05 -20.91
CA SER A 504 5.51 -39.37 -20.48
C SER A 504 4.14 -39.32 -19.78
N ALA A 505 3.58 -38.12 -19.60
CA ALA A 505 2.31 -37.93 -18.92
C ALA A 505 1.15 -38.56 -19.69
N ASN A 506 0.22 -39.17 -18.96
CA ASN A 506 -0.97 -39.75 -19.54
C ASN A 506 -1.81 -38.64 -20.21
N PRO A 507 -2.29 -38.78 -21.46
CA PRO A 507 -3.21 -37.82 -22.07
C PRO A 507 -4.49 -37.53 -21.24
N GLN A 508 -4.91 -38.49 -20.43
CA GLN A 508 -6.04 -38.39 -19.49
C GLN A 508 -5.68 -37.75 -18.15
N ASN A 509 -4.40 -37.45 -17.90
CA ASN A 509 -3.93 -36.71 -16.73
C ASN A 509 -2.64 -35.95 -17.14
N PRO A 510 -2.78 -34.87 -17.94
CA PRO A 510 -1.66 -34.16 -18.51
C PRO A 510 -0.86 -33.46 -17.42
N TYR A 511 0.45 -33.47 -17.55
CA TYR A 511 1.37 -32.75 -16.69
C TYR A 511 1.98 -31.57 -17.45
N GLN A 512 2.05 -30.40 -16.83
CA GLN A 512 2.78 -29.25 -17.36
C GLN A 512 4.07 -29.05 -16.55
N ALA A 513 5.20 -29.20 -17.22
CA ALA A 513 6.54 -29.04 -16.68
C ALA A 513 6.75 -27.63 -16.13
N PHE A 514 7.38 -27.52 -14.96
CA PHE A 514 7.83 -26.24 -14.43
C PHE A 514 9.22 -25.90 -14.95
N ILE A 515 9.27 -25.22 -16.09
CA ILE A 515 10.49 -24.83 -16.79
C ILE A 515 10.43 -23.37 -17.21
N ASP A 516 11.60 -22.77 -17.41
CA ASP A 516 11.70 -21.39 -17.90
C ASP A 516 11.08 -21.25 -19.29
N SER A 517 10.06 -20.40 -19.40
CA SER A 517 9.37 -20.08 -20.66
C SER A 517 10.01 -18.90 -21.40
N GLY A 518 10.98 -18.23 -20.77
CA GLY A 518 11.60 -17.01 -21.26
C GLY A 518 10.69 -15.78 -21.21
N PRO A 519 11.27 -14.58 -21.36
CA PRO A 519 10.51 -13.34 -21.42
C PRO A 519 9.58 -13.32 -22.65
N PRO A 520 8.56 -12.45 -22.68
CA PRO A 520 7.67 -12.31 -23.83
C PRO A 520 8.35 -11.55 -24.98
N LEU A 521 9.40 -12.14 -25.55
CA LEU A 521 10.16 -11.60 -26.67
C LEU A 521 9.91 -12.39 -27.95
N ASP A 522 9.97 -11.70 -29.08
CA ASP A 522 9.88 -12.27 -30.42
C ASP A 522 11.21 -12.92 -30.85
N LYS A 523 11.25 -13.45 -32.08
CA LYS A 523 12.45 -14.12 -32.63
C LYS A 523 13.65 -13.17 -32.80
N ASN A 524 13.43 -11.87 -32.81
CA ASN A 524 14.46 -10.84 -32.93
C ASN A 524 14.91 -10.30 -31.56
N GLY A 525 14.35 -10.81 -30.47
CA GLY A 525 14.61 -10.31 -29.11
C GLY A 525 13.90 -9.01 -28.77
N GLN A 526 12.94 -8.56 -29.59
CA GLN A 526 12.09 -7.42 -29.29
C GLN A 526 10.84 -7.87 -28.54
N LEU A 527 10.11 -6.95 -27.91
CA LEU A 527 8.88 -7.27 -27.18
C LEU A 527 7.83 -7.90 -28.10
N ASP A 528 7.31 -9.07 -27.74
CA ASP A 528 6.22 -9.73 -28.45
C ASP A 528 4.88 -9.08 -28.06
N VAL A 529 4.52 -8.03 -28.81
CA VAL A 529 3.32 -7.24 -28.61
C VAL A 529 2.05 -8.10 -28.71
N GLU A 530 1.99 -9.06 -29.64
CA GLU A 530 0.80 -9.90 -29.84
C GLU A 530 0.63 -10.89 -28.69
N LYS A 531 1.72 -11.48 -28.19
CA LYS A 531 1.69 -12.30 -26.97
C LYS A 531 1.18 -11.50 -25.78
N ILE A 532 1.65 -10.26 -25.59
CA ILE A 532 1.19 -9.42 -24.48
C ILE A 532 -0.28 -9.00 -24.66
N ARG A 533 -0.73 -8.66 -25.86
CA ARG A 533 -2.15 -8.35 -26.12
C ARG A 533 -3.07 -9.55 -25.84
N THR A 534 -2.61 -10.75 -26.18
CA THR A 534 -3.40 -11.98 -26.06
C THR A 534 -3.45 -12.48 -24.63
N PHE A 535 -2.29 -12.53 -23.97
CA PHE A 535 -2.15 -13.18 -22.68
C PHE A 535 -2.01 -12.21 -21.52
N GLY A 536 -1.69 -10.94 -21.75
CA GLY A 536 -1.52 -9.94 -20.70
C GLY A 536 -2.83 -9.47 -20.06
N LEU A 537 -2.69 -8.76 -18.95
CA LEU A 537 -3.77 -8.10 -18.21
C LEU A 537 -3.97 -6.70 -18.77
N LEU A 538 -5.12 -6.44 -19.40
CA LEU A 538 -5.52 -5.10 -19.84
C LEU A 538 -6.11 -4.33 -18.67
N ILE A 539 -5.67 -3.08 -18.51
CA ILE A 539 -6.19 -2.20 -17.47
C ILE A 539 -7.39 -1.42 -18.05
N PRO A 540 -8.59 -1.53 -17.45
CA PRO A 540 -9.78 -0.88 -17.97
C PRO A 540 -9.70 0.66 -18.00
N PRO A 541 -10.54 1.32 -18.83
CA PRO A 541 -10.68 2.78 -18.79
C PRO A 541 -11.03 3.28 -17.38
N LYS A 542 -10.42 4.40 -16.97
CA LYS A 542 -10.61 5.03 -15.64
C LYS A 542 -10.28 4.12 -14.45
N SER A 543 -9.44 3.12 -14.65
CA SER A 543 -8.99 2.17 -13.62
C SER A 543 -7.47 2.07 -13.60
N TYR A 544 -6.90 1.69 -12.46
CA TYR A 544 -5.45 1.56 -12.27
C TYR A 544 -5.12 0.22 -11.61
N LEU A 545 -4.07 -0.45 -12.08
CA LEU A 545 -3.51 -1.62 -11.40
C LEU A 545 -2.61 -1.14 -10.27
N ALA A 546 -2.90 -1.57 -9.04
CA ALA A 546 -2.18 -1.16 -7.85
C ALA A 546 -1.61 -2.38 -7.14
N LEU A 547 -0.28 -2.52 -7.08
CA LEU A 547 0.38 -3.62 -6.38
C LEU A 547 1.21 -3.10 -5.21
N GLY A 548 1.34 -3.91 -4.16
CA GLY A 548 2.28 -3.64 -3.08
C GLY A 548 3.67 -4.17 -3.44
N ASP A 549 4.71 -3.44 -3.01
CA ASP A 549 6.11 -3.83 -3.21
C ASP A 549 6.50 -5.10 -2.45
N ASN A 550 5.71 -5.50 -1.46
CA ASN A 550 5.85 -6.75 -0.74
C ASN A 550 4.62 -7.63 -0.97
N TYR A 551 4.71 -8.49 -1.99
CA TYR A 551 3.71 -9.49 -2.34
C TYR A 551 3.12 -10.21 -1.12
N ALA A 552 4.00 -10.79 -0.30
CA ALA A 552 3.60 -11.69 0.78
C ALA A 552 2.80 -11.02 1.90
N MET A 553 2.77 -9.68 1.96
CA MET A 553 2.03 -8.94 3.00
C MET A 553 1.07 -7.91 2.39
N SER A 554 0.73 -8.04 1.10
CA SER A 554 -0.06 -7.04 0.41
C SER A 554 -1.47 -7.52 0.12
N GLY A 555 -2.46 -6.82 0.68
CA GLY A 555 -3.80 -6.77 0.11
C GLY A 555 -3.84 -5.67 -0.95
N ASP A 556 -3.90 -6.04 -2.22
CA ASP A 556 -3.83 -5.15 -3.37
C ASP A 556 -4.71 -5.60 -4.54
N SER A 557 -4.45 -5.13 -5.77
CA SER A 557 -5.29 -5.44 -6.91
C SER A 557 -5.45 -6.92 -7.20
N ARG A 558 -4.56 -7.79 -6.72
CA ARG A 558 -4.75 -9.26 -6.79
C ARG A 558 -5.95 -9.77 -6.02
N VAL A 559 -6.39 -9.00 -5.02
CA VAL A 559 -7.53 -9.31 -4.15
C VAL A 559 -8.74 -8.46 -4.55
N PHE A 560 -8.62 -7.13 -4.51
CA PHE A 560 -9.78 -6.24 -4.69
C PHE A 560 -10.00 -5.76 -6.14
N GLY A 561 -9.09 -6.11 -7.06
CA GLY A 561 -9.11 -5.67 -8.45
C GLY A 561 -8.59 -4.27 -8.71
N PHE A 562 -9.06 -3.63 -9.77
CA PHE A 562 -8.54 -2.33 -10.17
C PHE A 562 -9.02 -1.18 -9.28
N VAL A 563 -8.16 -0.18 -9.11
CA VAL A 563 -8.47 1.05 -8.35
C VAL A 563 -9.19 2.04 -9.29
N PRO A 564 -10.43 2.45 -8.99
CA PRO A 564 -11.10 3.48 -9.78
C PRO A 564 -10.37 4.82 -9.73
N GLN A 565 -10.35 5.57 -10.84
CA GLN A 565 -9.71 6.87 -10.92
C GLN A 565 -10.20 7.87 -9.85
N GLY A 566 -11.50 7.85 -9.55
CA GLY A 566 -12.09 8.70 -8.50
C GLY A 566 -11.53 8.41 -7.10
N ASN A 567 -11.01 7.21 -6.88
CA ASN A 567 -10.52 6.82 -5.58
C ASN A 567 -9.12 7.35 -5.27
N LEU A 568 -8.34 7.75 -6.28
CA LEU A 568 -7.00 8.31 -6.09
C LEU A 568 -7.05 9.61 -5.30
N ARG A 569 -6.26 9.74 -4.24
CA ARG A 569 -6.29 10.89 -3.33
C ARG A 569 -5.03 11.74 -3.33
N GLY A 570 -3.89 11.18 -3.73
CA GLY A 570 -2.62 11.90 -3.70
C GLY A 570 -1.41 10.98 -3.71
N GLY A 571 -0.21 11.52 -3.87
CA GLY A 571 1.06 10.79 -3.82
C GLY A 571 1.80 11.03 -2.50
N PRO A 572 2.47 10.04 -1.92
CA PRO A 572 3.46 10.27 -0.87
C PRO A 572 4.56 11.19 -1.40
N SER A 573 4.82 12.35 -0.79
CA SER A 573 5.84 13.29 -1.27
C SER A 573 7.11 13.26 -0.43
N PHE A 574 7.00 12.97 0.87
CA PHE A 574 8.13 13.03 1.78
C PHE A 574 7.93 12.17 3.03
N ILE A 575 8.93 11.38 3.41
CA ILE A 575 9.00 10.62 4.66
C ILE A 575 9.77 11.47 5.68
N PHE A 576 9.10 11.93 6.73
CA PHE A 576 9.71 12.76 7.78
C PHE A 576 10.01 11.99 9.06
N TRP A 577 9.54 10.74 9.18
CA TRP A 577 9.83 9.87 10.31
C TRP A 577 9.88 8.41 9.86
N PRO A 578 10.82 7.58 10.38
CA PRO A 578 11.85 7.92 11.36
C PRO A 578 13.06 8.63 10.74
N PRO A 579 13.88 9.34 11.55
CA PRO A 579 15.11 9.95 11.07
C PRO A 579 16.11 8.89 10.58
N GLY A 580 17.09 9.31 9.77
CA GLY A 580 18.14 8.44 9.22
C GLY A 580 17.88 8.08 7.76
N HIS A 581 18.25 6.85 7.35
CA HIS A 581 18.28 6.43 5.94
C HIS A 581 16.91 6.42 5.23
N ARG A 582 15.79 6.50 5.97
CA ARG A 582 14.43 6.58 5.41
C ARG A 582 13.90 8.00 5.27
N PHE A 583 14.57 8.98 5.87
CA PHE A 583 14.13 10.37 5.83
C PHE A 583 14.40 10.95 4.43
N GLY A 584 13.37 11.39 3.72
CA GLY A 584 13.51 11.91 2.37
C GLY A 584 12.35 11.57 1.45
N ILE A 585 12.60 11.65 0.15
CA ILE A 585 11.62 11.33 -0.89
C ILE A 585 11.50 9.80 -1.00
N PRO A 586 10.28 9.23 -1.02
CA PRO A 586 10.09 7.80 -1.26
C PRO A 586 10.71 7.35 -2.58
N ASN A 587 11.07 6.06 -2.68
CA ASN A 587 11.59 5.48 -3.92
C ASN A 587 10.48 5.36 -5.00
N GLN A 588 10.33 6.41 -5.80
CA GLN A 588 9.36 6.55 -6.89
C GLN A 588 9.78 7.64 -7.88
N PRO A 589 9.18 7.68 -9.09
CA PRO A 589 9.36 8.78 -10.03
C PRO A 589 8.99 10.14 -9.42
N SER A 590 9.72 11.18 -9.82
CA SER A 590 9.48 12.54 -9.33
C SER A 590 8.26 13.16 -10.01
N TYR A 591 7.34 13.69 -9.19
CA TYR A 591 6.22 14.48 -9.69
C TYR A 591 6.67 15.90 -10.09
N PRO A 592 6.08 16.49 -11.14
CA PRO A 592 6.36 17.87 -11.51
C PRO A 592 5.96 18.83 -10.37
N TRP A 593 6.83 19.76 -10.04
CA TRP A 593 6.58 20.73 -8.96
C TRP A 593 5.53 21.79 -9.36
N LEU A 594 5.49 22.17 -10.64
CA LEU A 594 4.49 23.06 -11.23
C LEU A 594 3.38 22.25 -11.89
N THR A 595 2.28 22.06 -11.16
CA THR A 595 1.02 21.55 -11.71
C THR A 595 -0.05 22.62 -11.64
N PHE A 596 -1.08 22.50 -12.48
CA PHE A 596 -2.26 23.37 -12.39
C PHE A 596 -2.86 23.34 -10.97
N SER A 597 -2.96 22.16 -10.36
CA SER A 597 -3.46 21.98 -8.99
C SER A 597 -2.63 22.77 -7.96
N ASN A 598 -1.30 22.70 -8.04
CA ASN A 598 -0.40 23.45 -7.15
C ASN A 598 -0.59 24.97 -7.34
N VAL A 599 -0.55 25.44 -8.58
CA VAL A 599 -0.73 26.87 -8.90
C VAL A 599 -2.09 27.37 -8.41
N PHE A 600 -3.15 26.59 -8.61
CA PHE A 600 -4.50 26.93 -8.17
C PHE A 600 -4.57 27.12 -6.65
N ILE A 601 -3.98 26.21 -5.86
CA ILE A 601 -3.93 26.35 -4.40
C ILE A 601 -3.10 27.58 -3.98
N TRP A 602 -1.95 27.81 -4.62
CA TRP A 602 -1.13 28.98 -4.31
C TRP A 602 -1.85 30.29 -4.64
N VAL A 603 -2.59 30.36 -5.76
CA VAL A 603 -3.40 31.53 -6.11
C VAL A 603 -4.47 31.78 -5.04
N ILE A 604 -5.18 30.74 -4.58
CA ILE A 604 -6.14 30.87 -3.48
C ILE A 604 -5.44 31.38 -2.22
N ALA A 605 -4.28 30.82 -1.87
CA ALA A 605 -3.51 31.24 -0.70
C ALA A 605 -3.09 32.72 -0.80
N PHE A 606 -2.63 33.17 -1.98
CA PHE A 606 -2.28 34.57 -2.23
C PHE A 606 -3.49 35.51 -2.20
N ILE A 607 -4.65 35.09 -2.70
CA ILE A 607 -5.90 35.86 -2.60
C ILE A 607 -6.31 35.99 -1.13
N CYS A 608 -6.31 34.89 -0.37
CA CYS A 608 -6.59 34.90 1.06
C CYS A 608 -5.63 35.80 1.83
N PHE A 609 -4.33 35.72 1.52
CA PHE A 609 -3.31 36.59 2.10
C PHE A 609 -3.52 38.06 1.71
N GLY A 610 -3.87 38.35 0.46
CA GLY A 610 -4.18 39.70 -0.03
C GLY A 610 -5.39 40.31 0.67
N ILE A 611 -6.49 39.54 0.82
CA ILE A 611 -7.68 39.94 1.57
C ILE A 611 -7.30 40.21 3.03
N TRP A 612 -6.59 39.27 3.67
CA TRP A 612 -6.09 39.43 5.03
C TRP A 612 -5.22 40.68 5.16
N TYR A 613 -4.31 40.93 4.21
CA TYR A 613 -3.41 42.09 4.21
C TYR A 613 -4.19 43.40 4.08
N VAL A 614 -5.20 43.47 3.20
CA VAL A 614 -6.07 44.65 3.05
C VAL A 614 -6.88 44.89 4.33
N ILE A 615 -7.49 43.85 4.90
CA ILE A 615 -8.23 43.92 6.17
C ILE A 615 -7.31 44.37 7.29
N HIS A 616 -6.15 43.73 7.43
CA HIS A 616 -5.13 44.06 8.42
C HIS A 616 -4.68 45.51 8.27
N ARG A 617 -4.35 45.96 7.05
CA ARG A 617 -3.95 47.35 6.78
C ARG A 617 -5.05 48.34 7.16
N ARG A 618 -6.32 48.08 6.79
CA ARG A 618 -7.48 48.90 7.18
C ARG A 618 -7.68 48.94 8.70
N HIS A 619 -7.50 47.83 9.40
CA HIS A 619 -7.60 47.79 10.86
C HIS A 619 -6.41 48.45 11.57
N HIS A 620 -5.27 48.61 10.90
CA HIS A 620 -4.04 49.21 11.46
C HIS A 620 -3.69 50.62 10.92
N THR A 621 -4.59 51.25 10.16
CA THR A 621 -4.54 52.68 9.85
C THR A 621 -5.00 53.52 11.05
N LEU A 622 -4.54 54.76 11.13
CA LEU A 622 -4.95 55.69 12.19
C LEU A 622 -6.45 56.07 11.99
N PRO A 623 -7.30 55.97 13.02
CA PRO A 623 -8.76 56.17 12.91
C PRO A 623 -9.24 57.63 12.74
N LEU A 624 -8.40 58.55 12.22
CA LEU A 624 -8.62 60.01 12.23
C LEU A 624 -9.88 60.48 11.52
N LYS A 625 -10.38 59.69 10.55
CA LYS A 625 -11.57 60.04 9.77
C LYS A 625 -12.89 59.75 10.52
N ASP A 626 -12.84 58.93 11.57
CA ASP A 626 -14.01 58.41 12.28
C ASP A 626 -14.08 58.85 13.77
N LEU A 627 -13.07 59.59 14.26
CA LEU A 627 -12.96 60.18 15.61
C LEU A 627 -13.21 61.68 15.55
#